data_AF-A0A2S6U1P2-F1
#
_entry.id   AF-A0A2S6U1P2-F1
#
_cell.length_a   1.000
_cell.length_b   1.000
_cell.length_c   1.000
_cell.angle_alpha   90.00
_cell.angle_beta   90.00
_cell.angle_gamma   90.00
#
_symmetry.space_group_name_H-M   'P 1'
#
loop_
_entity.id
_entity.type
_entity.pdbx_description
1 polymer ?
#
loop_
_entity_poly.entity_id
_entity_poly.type
_entity_poly.pdbx_seq_one_letter_code
_entity_poly.pdbx_strand_id
1 'polypeptide(L)'
;FIRDGQPQYGTGETIGDFPLYIPTVSVTSIGEGGGSIARVDAQGVLKVGPQSAGSKPGPACYGQGGEEATITDAFAVCGFLGQADLGYNAVHIDADLARQAVAVIAQRLDRDVRATAEAIIAIAVSGMYLEISKLVSRHGIDARDFTLQAFGGAGPMLACFVARELGMTRIVVPLTPGVLSAFGGLIADIKNDFIKTIYADLDRAGDTLCDGFAALRRQAERWLRDEQGYSGTASLLYTADMRYRGQSFEIETVLEEAWIKDRDLAAIADAFHAEHARVYGHGDPAANVQIINLRLVIVAAAPQPEMQPLPAGGGAPQTLGEIEVYYDGAMDQAALYDRKDLLAGQRIAGPAVIQQDDATTVVLGGFDGKIDSHGNIVLTRGER
;
A
#
# COMPACT_ATOMS: atom_id res chain seq x y z
N PHE A 1 -2.72 0.79 6.85
CA PHE A 1 -2.43 -0.57 7.36
C PHE A 1 -3.61 -1.50 7.11
N ILE A 2 -3.37 -2.81 7.04
CA ILE A 2 -4.42 -3.85 7.01
C ILE A 2 -4.35 -4.61 8.34
N ARG A 3 -5.46 -4.72 9.05
CA ARG A 3 -5.59 -5.49 10.32
C ARG A 3 -6.80 -6.40 10.23
N ASP A 4 -6.66 -7.64 10.68
CA ASP A 4 -7.74 -8.64 10.64
C ASP A 4 -8.37 -8.80 9.24
N GLY A 5 -7.54 -8.67 8.19
CA GLY A 5 -7.97 -8.73 6.80
C GLY A 5 -8.70 -7.50 6.26
N GLN A 6 -8.85 -6.44 7.07
CA GLN A 6 -9.57 -5.21 6.71
C GLN A 6 -8.63 -4.02 6.56
N PRO A 7 -8.75 -3.21 5.50
CA PRO A 7 -8.07 -1.93 5.42
C PRO A 7 -8.64 -0.96 6.45
N GLN A 8 -7.78 -0.11 7.01
CA GLN A 8 -8.24 0.98 7.87
C GLN A 8 -8.83 2.12 7.04
N TYR A 9 -9.95 2.66 7.50
CA TYR A 9 -10.59 3.86 6.95
C TYR A 9 -10.43 5.04 7.91
N GLY A 10 -10.37 6.25 7.37
CA GLY A 10 -10.27 7.49 8.12
C GLY A 10 -11.12 8.59 7.51
N THR A 11 -11.43 9.59 8.32
CA THR A 11 -12.03 10.88 7.90
C THR A 11 -11.05 12.00 8.21
N GLY A 12 -11.00 13.03 7.37
CA GLY A 12 -10.02 14.12 7.51
C GLY A 12 -8.65 13.82 6.90
N GLU A 13 -8.53 12.76 6.09
CA GLU A 13 -7.32 12.48 5.31
C GLU A 13 -7.06 13.62 4.32
N THR A 14 -5.79 13.96 4.07
CA THR A 14 -5.39 15.03 3.15
C THR A 14 -4.89 14.46 1.83
N ILE A 15 -5.40 14.93 0.70
CA ILE A 15 -4.79 14.70 -0.61
C ILE A 15 -4.06 15.98 -1.02
N GLY A 16 -2.72 15.94 -1.01
CA GLY A 16 -1.91 17.15 -1.12
C GLY A 16 -2.28 18.12 0.01
N ASP A 17 -2.71 19.33 -0.35
CA ASP A 17 -3.09 20.38 0.61
C ASP A 17 -4.60 20.39 0.95
N PHE A 18 -5.39 19.44 0.43
CA PHE A 18 -6.85 19.46 0.56
C PHE A 18 -7.36 18.40 1.55
N PRO A 19 -8.06 18.79 2.62
CA PRO A 19 -8.69 17.83 3.53
C PRO A 19 -9.94 17.20 2.90
N LEU A 20 -10.08 15.89 3.02
CA LEU A 20 -11.24 15.12 2.61
C LEU A 20 -12.14 14.83 3.80
N TYR A 21 -13.43 15.15 3.65
CA TYR A 21 -14.48 14.84 4.63
C TYR A 21 -15.30 13.59 4.25
N ILE A 22 -14.81 12.82 3.28
CA ILE A 22 -15.41 11.55 2.87
C ILE A 22 -14.58 10.43 3.52
N PRO A 23 -15.19 9.38 4.10
CA PRO A 23 -14.44 8.22 4.57
C PRO A 23 -13.63 7.62 3.42
N THR A 24 -12.30 7.58 3.57
CA THR A 24 -11.39 7.01 2.58
C THR A 24 -10.51 5.95 3.22
N VAL A 25 -9.98 5.04 2.39
CA VAL A 25 -8.93 4.12 2.85
C VAL A 25 -7.76 4.98 3.31
N SER A 26 -7.27 4.72 4.52
CA SER A 26 -6.15 5.45 5.11
C SER A 26 -4.87 5.09 4.36
N VAL A 27 -4.53 5.95 3.41
CA VAL A 27 -3.34 5.87 2.56
C VAL A 27 -2.53 7.14 2.79
N THR A 28 -1.24 6.98 3.03
CA THR A 28 -0.30 8.09 3.08
C THR A 28 0.73 7.91 1.99
N SER A 29 0.99 8.98 1.24
CA SER A 29 2.02 9.00 0.20
C SER A 29 3.35 9.45 0.80
N ILE A 30 4.42 8.72 0.49
CA ILE A 30 5.79 9.06 0.84
C ILE A 30 6.49 9.45 -0.46
N GLY A 31 7.02 10.67 -0.52
CA GLY A 31 7.59 11.28 -1.74
C GLY A 31 8.95 10.73 -2.18
N GLU A 32 9.21 9.45 -1.95
CA GLU A 32 10.48 8.79 -2.22
C GLU A 32 10.23 7.50 -3.01
N GLY A 33 10.42 7.59 -4.33
CA GLY A 33 10.29 6.46 -5.26
C GLY A 33 11.50 6.38 -6.18
N GLY A 34 11.57 5.37 -7.06
CA GLY A 34 12.74 5.13 -7.91
C GLY A 34 13.25 6.38 -8.66
N GLY A 35 12.35 7.24 -9.13
CA GLY A 35 12.70 8.48 -9.83
C GLY A 35 13.06 9.68 -8.94
N SER A 36 13.03 9.56 -7.61
CA SER A 36 13.37 10.67 -6.71
C SER A 36 14.81 11.11 -6.91
N ILE A 37 14.99 12.42 -7.13
CA ILE A 37 16.27 13.01 -7.53
C ILE A 37 17.16 13.24 -6.31
N ALA A 38 18.41 12.80 -6.41
CA ALA A 38 19.48 13.11 -5.48
C ALA A 38 20.14 14.45 -5.84
N ARG A 39 20.39 15.30 -4.84
CA ARG A 39 21.11 16.57 -5.02
C ARG A 39 21.95 16.91 -3.80
N VAL A 40 22.97 17.71 -4.01
CA VAL A 40 23.73 18.35 -2.93
C VAL A 40 23.28 19.80 -2.83
N ASP A 41 22.76 20.19 -1.66
CA ASP A 41 22.29 21.54 -1.41
C ASP A 41 23.44 22.56 -1.29
N ALA A 42 23.11 23.83 -1.04
CA ALA A 42 24.08 24.91 -0.92
C ALA A 42 25.02 24.75 0.28
N GLN A 43 24.68 23.90 1.25
CA GLN A 43 25.46 23.62 2.45
C GLN A 43 26.32 22.35 2.29
N GLY A 44 26.32 21.70 1.12
CA GLY A 44 27.07 20.47 0.90
C GLY A 44 26.38 19.22 1.42
N VAL A 45 25.08 19.29 1.76
CA VAL A 45 24.33 18.15 2.30
C VAL A 45 23.62 17.41 1.16
N LEU A 46 23.84 16.10 1.09
CA LEU A 46 23.12 15.21 0.18
C LEU A 46 21.65 15.07 0.63
N LYS A 47 20.74 15.26 -0.32
CA LYS A 47 19.29 15.11 -0.15
C LYS A 47 18.73 14.30 -1.29
N VAL A 48 17.67 13.54 -1.03
CA VAL A 48 16.92 12.78 -2.02
C VAL A 48 15.46 13.20 -1.96
N GLY A 49 14.85 13.48 -3.11
CA GLY A 49 13.49 14.01 -3.17
C GLY A 49 13.34 15.44 -2.61
N PRO A 50 12.12 15.99 -2.57
CA PRO A 50 10.87 15.39 -3.03
C PRO A 50 10.70 15.46 -4.56
N GLN A 51 11.58 16.17 -5.27
CA GLN A 51 11.54 16.21 -6.74
C GLN A 51 11.78 14.81 -7.32
N SER A 52 11.09 14.52 -8.42
CA SER A 52 11.19 13.26 -9.15
C SER A 52 11.41 13.52 -10.63
N ALA A 53 12.26 12.70 -11.26
CA ALA A 53 12.48 12.68 -12.70
C ALA A 53 11.30 12.07 -13.48
N GLY A 54 10.32 11.52 -12.76
CA GLY A 54 9.15 10.86 -13.34
C GLY A 54 9.54 9.66 -14.20
N SER A 55 8.76 9.41 -15.25
CA SER A 55 9.08 8.38 -16.26
C SER A 55 9.73 8.96 -17.52
N LYS A 56 9.59 10.27 -17.76
CA LYS A 56 10.22 11.03 -18.85
C LYS A 56 10.60 12.42 -18.34
N PRO A 57 11.88 12.81 -18.35
CA PRO A 57 13.01 12.06 -18.91
C PRO A 57 13.41 10.80 -18.11
N GLY A 58 12.92 10.67 -16.87
CA GLY A 58 13.18 9.50 -16.02
C GLY A 58 14.61 9.43 -15.46
N PRO A 59 14.93 8.37 -14.70
CA PRO A 59 16.30 8.04 -14.30
C PRO A 59 17.29 8.08 -15.46
N ALA A 60 18.53 8.49 -15.19
CA ALA A 60 19.56 8.59 -16.23
C ALA A 60 19.83 7.21 -16.89
N CYS A 61 19.80 6.15 -16.08
CA CYS A 61 19.99 4.77 -16.50
C CYS A 61 18.94 4.27 -17.50
N TYR A 62 17.83 4.99 -17.71
CA TYR A 62 16.83 4.63 -18.73
C TYR A 62 17.22 5.10 -20.13
N GLY A 63 18.24 5.96 -20.27
CA GLY A 63 18.70 6.46 -21.57
C GLY A 63 17.68 7.35 -22.31
N GLN A 64 16.70 7.93 -21.61
CA GLN A 64 15.63 8.74 -22.19
C GLN A 64 15.85 10.26 -22.04
N GLY A 65 17.10 10.68 -21.83
CA GLY A 65 17.51 12.08 -21.67
C GLY A 65 17.52 12.58 -20.22
N GLY A 66 17.40 11.68 -19.24
CA GLY A 66 17.61 12.01 -17.83
C GLY A 66 19.10 12.17 -17.54
N GLU A 67 19.47 13.21 -16.78
CA GLU A 67 20.88 13.48 -16.42
C GLU A 67 21.08 13.60 -14.90
N GLU A 68 20.00 13.79 -14.14
CA GLU A 68 20.05 13.89 -12.69
C GLU A 68 20.05 12.49 -12.06
N ALA A 69 20.92 12.27 -11.08
CA ALA A 69 20.98 10.99 -10.38
C ALA A 69 19.70 10.75 -9.56
N THR A 70 19.13 9.56 -9.69
CA THR A 70 17.94 9.13 -8.96
C THR A 70 18.21 7.93 -8.04
N ILE A 71 17.21 7.50 -7.27
CA ILE A 71 17.28 6.26 -6.51
C ILE A 71 17.54 5.06 -7.43
N THR A 72 16.83 4.97 -8.57
CA THR A 72 17.05 3.89 -9.55
C THR A 72 18.49 3.89 -10.09
N ASP A 73 19.06 5.06 -10.38
CA ASP A 73 20.47 5.16 -10.80
C ASP A 73 21.43 4.64 -9.71
N ALA A 74 21.17 4.97 -8.45
CA ALA A 74 21.96 4.47 -7.34
C ALA A 74 21.92 2.93 -7.22
N PHE A 75 20.75 2.31 -7.39
CA PHE A 75 20.63 0.86 -7.41
C PHE A 75 21.37 0.22 -8.60
N ALA A 76 21.36 0.85 -9.78
CA ALA A 76 22.14 0.40 -10.94
C ALA A 76 23.66 0.50 -10.68
N VAL A 77 24.13 1.60 -10.07
CA VAL A 77 25.56 1.76 -9.70
C VAL A 77 25.99 0.75 -8.64
N CYS A 78 25.12 0.42 -7.69
CA CYS A 78 25.34 -0.61 -6.68
C CYS A 78 25.22 -2.05 -7.24
N GLY A 79 24.91 -2.23 -8.52
CA GLY A 79 24.85 -3.55 -9.18
C GLY A 79 23.55 -4.32 -8.96
N PHE A 80 22.56 -3.75 -8.28
CA PHE A 80 21.26 -4.40 -8.05
C PHE A 80 20.31 -4.34 -9.27
N LEU A 81 20.61 -3.51 -10.26
CA LEU A 81 19.87 -3.37 -11.51
C LEU A 81 20.83 -3.44 -12.71
N GLY A 82 20.29 -3.79 -13.89
CA GLY A 82 21.05 -3.86 -15.15
C GLY A 82 21.22 -5.27 -15.73
N GLN A 83 20.66 -6.30 -15.08
CA GLN A 83 20.79 -7.70 -15.49
C GLN A 83 19.74 -8.14 -16.52
N ALA A 84 18.63 -7.42 -16.58
CA ALA A 84 17.57 -7.58 -17.57
C ALA A 84 16.90 -6.23 -17.84
N ASP A 85 16.17 -6.17 -18.96
CA ASP A 85 15.33 -5.03 -19.30
C ASP A 85 14.09 -4.97 -18.38
N LEU A 86 13.58 -3.77 -18.16
CA LEU A 86 12.38 -3.52 -17.37
C LEU A 86 11.16 -3.22 -18.25
N GLY A 87 9.97 -3.40 -17.68
CA GLY A 87 8.71 -3.05 -18.30
C GLY A 87 8.41 -3.88 -19.54
N TYR A 88 8.68 -5.19 -19.50
CA TYR A 88 8.49 -6.11 -20.64
C TYR A 88 9.36 -5.73 -21.85
N ASN A 89 10.66 -5.52 -21.62
CA ASN A 89 11.64 -5.05 -22.60
C ASN A 89 11.39 -3.63 -23.14
N ALA A 90 10.62 -2.80 -22.42
CA ALA A 90 10.38 -1.41 -22.81
C ALA A 90 11.51 -0.46 -22.39
N VAL A 91 12.28 -0.82 -21.37
CA VAL A 91 13.34 0.01 -20.79
C VAL A 91 14.61 -0.81 -20.62
N HIS A 92 15.64 -0.50 -21.41
CA HIS A 92 16.99 -1.00 -21.18
C HIS A 92 17.68 -0.18 -20.09
N ILE A 93 18.42 -0.85 -19.20
CA ILE A 93 19.13 -0.21 -18.10
C ILE A 93 20.61 -0.06 -18.44
N ASP A 94 21.05 1.19 -18.61
CA ASP A 94 22.44 1.54 -18.83
C ASP A 94 23.10 1.98 -17.51
N ALA A 95 23.89 1.07 -16.94
CA ALA A 95 24.61 1.32 -15.69
C ALA A 95 25.73 2.37 -15.85
N ASP A 96 26.22 2.63 -17.07
CA ASP A 96 27.23 3.66 -17.32
C ASP A 96 26.64 5.05 -17.23
N LEU A 97 25.43 5.26 -17.77
CA LEU A 97 24.68 6.52 -17.58
C LEU A 97 24.37 6.77 -16.10
N ALA A 98 23.96 5.72 -15.38
CA ALA A 98 23.74 5.82 -13.93
C ALA A 98 25.01 6.29 -13.19
N ARG A 99 26.16 5.68 -13.54
CA ARG A 99 27.45 6.02 -12.94
C ARG A 99 27.88 7.45 -13.24
N GLN A 100 27.65 7.92 -14.46
CA GLN A 100 27.95 9.30 -14.84
C GLN A 100 27.11 10.30 -14.03
N ALA A 101 25.80 10.05 -13.89
CA ALA A 101 24.91 10.90 -13.10
C ALA A 101 25.32 10.93 -11.61
N VAL A 102 25.59 9.77 -11.02
CA VAL A 102 26.03 9.69 -9.61
C VAL A 102 27.42 10.31 -9.42
N ALA A 103 28.32 10.21 -10.39
CA ALA A 103 29.67 10.79 -10.30
C ALA A 103 29.66 12.31 -10.14
N VAL A 104 28.67 13.02 -10.71
CA VAL A 104 28.50 14.47 -10.51
C VAL A 104 28.25 14.80 -9.04
N ILE A 105 27.45 14.00 -8.35
CA ILE A 105 27.19 14.14 -6.91
C ILE A 105 28.44 13.76 -6.12
N ALA A 106 29.05 12.63 -6.47
CA ALA A 106 30.23 12.09 -5.79
C ALA A 106 31.39 13.10 -5.79
N GLN A 107 31.64 13.78 -6.92
CA GLN A 107 32.66 14.82 -7.05
C GLN A 107 32.38 16.02 -6.13
N ARG A 108 31.12 16.41 -5.95
CA ARG A 108 30.76 17.53 -5.05
C ARG A 108 30.91 17.18 -3.58
N LEU A 109 30.84 15.90 -3.23
CA LEU A 109 30.97 15.38 -1.87
C LEU A 109 32.39 14.89 -1.54
N ASP A 110 33.30 14.88 -2.52
CA ASP A 110 34.63 14.27 -2.41
C ASP A 110 34.57 12.81 -1.93
N ARG A 111 33.70 12.02 -2.57
CA ARG A 111 33.42 10.63 -2.19
C ARG A 111 33.50 9.70 -3.39
N ASP A 112 33.75 8.42 -3.14
CA ASP A 112 33.64 7.37 -4.17
C ASP A 112 32.21 7.27 -4.75
N VAL A 113 32.10 6.89 -6.03
CA VAL A 113 30.83 6.84 -6.76
C VAL A 113 29.90 5.77 -6.19
N ARG A 114 30.39 4.57 -5.87
CA ARG A 114 29.56 3.50 -5.28
C ARG A 114 29.17 3.84 -3.84
N ALA A 115 30.09 4.38 -3.06
CA ALA A 115 29.78 4.87 -1.71
C ALA A 115 28.77 6.04 -1.73
N THR A 116 28.76 6.84 -2.80
CA THR A 116 27.75 7.90 -3.01
C THR A 116 26.40 7.31 -3.41
N ALA A 117 26.37 6.32 -4.30
CA ALA A 117 25.14 5.60 -4.64
C ALA A 117 24.51 4.94 -3.41
N GLU A 118 25.29 4.23 -2.60
CA GLU A 118 24.83 3.67 -1.33
C GLU A 118 24.26 4.75 -0.40
N ALA A 119 24.92 5.91 -0.30
CA ALA A 119 24.42 7.02 0.51
C ALA A 119 23.08 7.58 0.01
N ILE A 120 22.85 7.61 -1.31
CA ILE A 120 21.55 7.98 -1.90
C ILE A 120 20.47 7.00 -1.44
N ILE A 121 20.73 5.70 -1.51
CA ILE A 121 19.81 4.65 -1.05
C ILE A 121 19.53 4.81 0.45
N ALA A 122 20.58 5.00 1.27
CA ALA A 122 20.45 5.14 2.72
C ALA A 122 19.62 6.37 3.12
N ILE A 123 19.78 7.50 2.43
CA ILE A 123 19.00 8.72 2.69
C ILE A 123 17.52 8.50 2.34
N ALA A 124 17.24 7.87 1.20
CA ALA A 124 15.87 7.53 0.83
C ALA A 124 15.25 6.55 1.83
N VAL A 125 15.97 5.51 2.26
CA VAL A 125 15.44 4.57 3.26
C VAL A 125 15.17 5.28 4.60
N SER A 126 16.01 6.25 4.97
CA SER A 126 15.82 7.07 6.17
C SER A 126 14.59 7.98 6.09
N GLY A 127 14.31 8.56 4.92
CA GLY A 127 13.10 9.34 4.68
C GLY A 127 11.83 8.48 4.75
N MET A 128 11.84 7.32 4.12
CA MET A 128 10.78 6.31 4.24
C MET A 128 10.57 5.89 5.70
N TYR A 129 11.64 5.61 6.44
CA TYR A 129 11.58 5.28 7.86
C TYR A 129 10.89 6.40 8.67
N LEU A 130 11.25 7.67 8.42
CA LEU A 130 10.67 8.80 9.14
C LEU A 130 9.15 8.89 8.91
N GLU A 131 8.70 8.78 7.65
CA GLU A 131 7.28 8.88 7.33
C GLU A 131 6.49 7.67 7.84
N ILE A 132 7.02 6.45 7.70
CA ILE A 132 6.38 5.24 8.24
C ILE A 132 6.31 5.33 9.78
N SER A 133 7.37 5.81 10.44
CA SER A 133 7.39 5.96 11.91
C SER A 133 6.33 6.94 12.41
N LYS A 134 6.07 8.04 11.69
CA LYS A 134 4.97 8.96 12.01
C LYS A 134 3.61 8.26 11.96
N LEU A 135 3.39 7.40 10.97
CA LEU A 135 2.14 6.64 10.82
C LEU A 135 1.99 5.58 11.90
N VAL A 136 3.04 4.82 12.16
CA VAL A 136 3.10 3.79 13.21
C VAL A 136 2.77 4.40 14.57
N SER A 137 3.37 5.56 14.87
CA SER A 137 3.11 6.33 16.10
C SER A 137 1.66 6.87 16.15
N ARG A 138 1.17 7.47 15.07
CA ARG A 138 -0.21 8.00 14.98
C ARG A 138 -1.26 6.92 15.26
N HIS A 139 -1.03 5.70 14.80
CA HIS A 139 -1.94 4.57 14.97
C HIS A 139 -1.61 3.67 16.18
N GLY A 140 -0.64 4.07 17.01
CA GLY A 140 -0.25 3.37 18.23
C GLY A 140 0.11 1.90 18.00
N ILE A 141 0.82 1.58 16.91
CA ILE A 141 1.25 0.21 16.59
C ILE A 141 2.75 0.05 16.63
N ASP A 142 3.18 -1.21 16.64
CA ASP A 142 4.55 -1.61 16.41
C ASP A 142 4.68 -2.18 14.99
N ALA A 143 5.60 -1.65 14.18
CA ALA A 143 5.82 -2.13 12.82
C ALA A 143 6.27 -3.61 12.79
N ARG A 144 6.90 -4.09 13.86
CA ARG A 144 7.42 -5.46 13.97
C ARG A 144 6.34 -6.53 14.04
N ASP A 145 5.13 -6.13 14.43
CA ASP A 145 3.96 -7.01 14.46
C ASP A 145 3.33 -7.18 13.06
N PHE A 146 3.84 -6.47 12.05
CA PHE A 146 3.32 -6.47 10.69
C PHE A 146 4.27 -7.14 9.70
N THR A 147 3.68 -7.59 8.59
CA THR A 147 4.42 -8.01 7.40
C THR A 147 4.45 -6.88 6.38
N LEU A 148 5.62 -6.56 5.84
CA LEU A 148 5.76 -5.57 4.77
C LEU A 148 5.35 -6.20 3.44
N GLN A 149 4.23 -5.77 2.85
CA GLN A 149 3.89 -6.13 1.48
C GLN A 149 4.57 -5.17 0.50
N ALA A 150 5.55 -5.67 -0.25
CA ALA A 150 6.34 -4.87 -1.17
C ALA A 150 5.77 -4.99 -2.59
N PHE A 151 5.25 -3.88 -3.11
CA PHE A 151 4.65 -3.80 -4.44
C PHE A 151 4.98 -2.48 -5.14
N GLY A 152 4.57 -2.35 -6.39
CA GLY A 152 5.09 -1.36 -7.33
C GLY A 152 6.46 -1.78 -7.87
N GLY A 153 6.89 -1.20 -8.99
CA GLY A 153 8.13 -1.61 -9.65
C GLY A 153 9.39 -1.45 -8.78
N ALA A 154 9.42 -0.44 -7.91
CA ALA A 154 10.54 -0.15 -7.02
C ALA A 154 10.36 -0.73 -5.59
N GLY A 155 9.17 -1.21 -5.24
CA GLY A 155 8.90 -1.68 -3.87
C GLY A 155 9.80 -2.85 -3.46
N PRO A 156 9.82 -3.96 -4.22
CA PRO A 156 10.66 -5.13 -3.92
C PRO A 156 12.17 -4.82 -3.91
N MET A 157 12.59 -3.79 -4.64
CA MET A 157 13.98 -3.32 -4.68
C MET A 157 14.40 -2.66 -3.36
N LEU A 158 13.50 -1.90 -2.73
CA LEU A 158 13.76 -1.18 -1.48
C LEU A 158 13.38 -1.98 -0.22
N ALA A 159 12.55 -3.02 -0.36
CA ALA A 159 11.87 -3.67 0.74
C ALA A 159 12.80 -4.19 1.85
N CYS A 160 13.90 -4.86 1.50
CA CYS A 160 14.84 -5.37 2.51
C CYS A 160 15.53 -4.23 3.28
N PHE A 161 15.87 -3.13 2.61
CA PHE A 161 16.48 -1.97 3.26
C PHE A 161 15.50 -1.31 4.25
N VAL A 162 14.26 -1.08 3.80
CA VAL A 162 13.21 -0.47 4.63
C VAL A 162 12.83 -1.37 5.81
N ALA A 163 12.66 -2.67 5.57
CA ALA A 163 12.37 -3.62 6.64
C ALA A 163 13.51 -3.71 7.65
N ARG A 164 14.77 -3.63 7.20
CA ARG A 164 15.94 -3.63 8.07
C ARG A 164 15.92 -2.43 9.02
N GLU A 165 15.61 -1.25 8.50
CA GLU A 165 15.56 0.01 9.26
C GLU A 165 14.37 0.07 10.24
N LEU A 166 13.21 -0.44 9.83
CA LEU A 166 12.01 -0.52 10.67
C LEU A 166 12.03 -1.68 11.67
N GLY A 167 13.07 -2.53 11.64
CA GLY A 167 13.16 -3.74 12.46
C GLY A 167 12.14 -4.83 12.10
N MET A 168 11.50 -4.74 10.92
CA MET A 168 10.53 -5.74 10.47
C MET A 168 11.24 -7.03 10.07
N THR A 169 10.63 -8.16 10.43
CA THR A 169 11.23 -9.49 10.22
C THR A 169 10.65 -10.22 9.03
N ARG A 170 9.52 -9.77 8.47
CA ARG A 170 8.82 -10.44 7.37
C ARG A 170 8.41 -9.47 6.26
N ILE A 171 8.71 -9.87 5.03
CA ILE A 171 8.32 -9.17 3.81
C ILE A 171 7.59 -10.18 2.91
N VAL A 172 6.57 -9.72 2.20
CA VAL A 172 5.92 -10.49 1.13
C VAL A 172 6.02 -9.68 -0.16
N VAL A 173 6.66 -10.27 -1.16
CA VAL A 173 6.65 -9.78 -2.53
C VAL A 173 5.64 -10.62 -3.32
N PRO A 174 4.55 -10.02 -3.82
CA PRO A 174 3.55 -10.72 -4.62
C PRO A 174 4.11 -11.36 -5.90
N LEU A 175 3.32 -12.18 -6.58
CA LEU A 175 3.71 -12.75 -7.88
C LEU A 175 4.03 -11.67 -8.91
N THR A 176 3.19 -10.63 -9.00
CA THR A 176 3.30 -9.51 -9.96
C THR A 176 3.30 -8.17 -9.23
N PRO A 177 4.38 -7.86 -8.49
CA PRO A 177 4.41 -6.70 -7.60
C PRO A 177 4.25 -5.38 -8.36
N GLY A 178 4.79 -5.26 -9.58
CA GLY A 178 4.75 -4.03 -10.37
C GLY A 178 3.36 -3.62 -10.82
N VAL A 179 2.43 -4.58 -10.92
CA VAL A 179 1.04 -4.36 -11.37
C VAL A 179 -0.01 -4.70 -10.31
N LEU A 180 0.38 -4.85 -9.05
CA LEU A 180 -0.53 -5.25 -7.96
C LEU A 180 -1.75 -4.32 -7.82
N SER A 181 -1.59 -3.01 -8.02
CA SER A 181 -2.70 -2.06 -7.96
C SER A 181 -3.74 -2.30 -9.05
N ALA A 182 -3.30 -2.69 -10.26
CA ALA A 182 -4.20 -3.05 -11.34
C ALA A 182 -4.94 -4.35 -11.04
N PHE A 183 -4.25 -5.32 -10.43
CA PHE A 183 -4.88 -6.55 -9.93
C PHE A 183 -5.93 -6.24 -8.85
N GLY A 184 -5.64 -5.35 -7.92
CA GLY A 184 -6.60 -4.88 -6.92
C GLY A 184 -7.86 -4.27 -7.54
N GLY A 185 -7.70 -3.48 -8.61
CA GLY A 185 -8.84 -2.93 -9.36
C GLY A 185 -9.65 -3.99 -10.11
N LEU A 186 -9.01 -5.07 -10.56
CA LEU A 186 -9.69 -6.18 -11.24
C LEU A 186 -10.58 -6.99 -10.30
N ILE A 187 -10.13 -7.20 -9.06
CA ILE A 187 -10.83 -8.06 -8.07
C ILE A 187 -11.73 -7.27 -7.12
N ALA A 188 -11.76 -5.95 -7.23
CA ALA A 188 -12.56 -5.08 -6.37
C ALA A 188 -14.06 -5.29 -6.64
N ASP A 189 -14.82 -5.47 -5.57
CA ASP A 189 -16.26 -5.55 -5.65
C ASP A 189 -16.87 -4.26 -6.21
N ILE A 190 -18.01 -4.41 -6.90
CA ILE A 190 -18.80 -3.28 -7.35
C ILE A 190 -19.50 -2.72 -6.12
N LYS A 191 -19.00 -1.61 -5.61
CA LYS A 191 -19.49 -0.94 -4.42
C LYS A 191 -19.87 0.50 -4.71
N ASN A 192 -20.95 0.97 -4.10
CA ASN A 192 -21.27 2.39 -4.03
C ASN A 192 -22.00 2.74 -2.73
N ASP A 193 -21.82 3.97 -2.28
CA ASP A 193 -22.34 4.51 -1.03
C ASP A 193 -23.40 5.58 -1.34
N PHE A 194 -24.60 5.43 -0.77
CA PHE A 194 -25.71 6.35 -0.95
C PHE A 194 -26.07 7.00 0.38
N ILE A 195 -26.15 8.33 0.40
CA ILE A 195 -26.37 9.11 1.63
C ILE A 195 -27.62 9.96 1.48
N LYS A 196 -28.43 10.02 2.54
CA LYS A 196 -29.56 10.95 2.67
C LYS A 196 -29.56 11.61 4.04
N THR A 197 -29.41 12.92 4.07
CA THR A 197 -29.58 13.71 5.30
C THR A 197 -31.06 13.77 5.68
N ILE A 198 -31.39 13.46 6.94
CA ILE A 198 -32.77 13.51 7.46
C ILE A 198 -32.95 14.41 8.67
N TYR A 199 -31.88 14.65 9.45
CA TYR A 199 -31.88 15.46 10.68
C TYR A 199 -33.14 15.25 11.54
N ALA A 200 -33.21 14.13 12.28
CA ALA A 200 -34.38 13.75 13.05
C ALA A 200 -34.03 13.30 14.47
N ASP A 201 -34.92 13.55 15.43
CA ASP A 201 -34.84 12.90 16.76
C ASP A 201 -35.33 11.45 16.62
N LEU A 202 -34.55 10.49 17.15
CA LEU A 202 -34.77 9.05 16.92
C LEU A 202 -36.15 8.58 17.41
N ASP A 203 -36.65 9.13 18.52
CA ASP A 203 -37.92 8.78 19.17
C ASP A 203 -39.16 8.94 18.26
N ARG A 204 -39.03 9.70 17.17
CA ARG A 204 -40.10 9.99 16.20
C ARG A 204 -39.70 9.70 14.76
N ALA A 205 -38.54 9.10 14.53
CA ALA A 205 -37.95 8.96 13.21
C ALA A 205 -38.40 7.70 12.44
N GLY A 206 -39.26 6.84 13.02
CA GLY A 206 -39.59 5.52 12.45
C GLY A 206 -40.00 5.54 10.98
N ASP A 207 -40.98 6.37 10.60
CA ASP A 207 -41.42 6.50 9.21
C ASP A 207 -40.36 7.18 8.33
N THR A 208 -39.68 8.20 8.85
CA THR A 208 -38.60 8.90 8.12
C THR A 208 -37.42 7.98 7.80
N LEU A 209 -37.06 7.08 8.73
CA LEU A 209 -36.05 6.04 8.56
C LEU A 209 -36.46 5.05 7.48
N CYS A 210 -37.66 4.48 7.60
CA CYS A 210 -38.18 3.50 6.66
C CYS A 210 -38.26 4.08 5.24
N ASP A 211 -38.86 5.26 5.06
CA ASP A 211 -38.98 5.92 3.76
C ASP A 211 -37.62 6.35 3.20
N GLY A 212 -36.72 6.81 4.07
CA GLY A 212 -35.36 7.22 3.72
C GLY A 212 -34.54 6.06 3.16
N PHE A 213 -34.46 4.95 3.90
CA PHE A 213 -33.75 3.76 3.46
C PHE A 213 -34.41 3.07 2.27
N ALA A 214 -35.74 3.07 2.17
CA ALA A 214 -36.43 2.57 0.98
C ALA A 214 -36.07 3.39 -0.27
N ALA A 215 -35.93 4.71 -0.15
CA ALA A 215 -35.48 5.57 -1.24
C ALA A 215 -34.02 5.29 -1.63
N LEU A 216 -33.11 5.20 -0.64
CA LEU A 216 -31.71 4.86 -0.87
C LEU A 216 -31.56 3.49 -1.53
N ARG A 217 -32.29 2.48 -1.07
CA ARG A 217 -32.29 1.14 -1.67
C ARG A 217 -32.71 1.16 -3.13
N ARG A 218 -33.79 1.86 -3.47
CA ARG A 218 -34.22 2.00 -4.87
C ARG A 218 -33.16 2.69 -5.73
N GLN A 219 -32.45 3.68 -5.18
CA GLN A 219 -31.37 4.36 -5.89
C GLN A 219 -30.18 3.43 -6.12
N ALA A 220 -29.77 2.69 -5.08
CA ALA A 220 -28.67 1.75 -5.13
C ALA A 220 -28.91 0.59 -6.10
N GLU A 221 -30.11 0.00 -6.06
CA GLU A 221 -30.49 -1.09 -6.97
C GLU A 221 -30.57 -0.62 -8.43
N ARG A 222 -31.07 0.60 -8.69
CA ARG A 222 -31.06 1.17 -10.05
C ARG A 222 -29.64 1.42 -10.53
N TRP A 223 -28.79 2.05 -9.71
CA TRP A 223 -27.38 2.27 -10.06
C TRP A 223 -26.69 0.95 -10.41
N LEU A 224 -26.88 -0.08 -9.59
CA LEU A 224 -26.23 -1.38 -9.80
C LEU A 224 -26.73 -2.09 -11.07
N ARG A 225 -28.04 -2.07 -11.34
CA ARG A 225 -28.62 -2.78 -12.49
C ARG A 225 -28.50 -1.99 -13.80
N ASP A 226 -28.86 -0.72 -13.76
CA ASP A 226 -29.04 0.10 -14.97
C ASP A 226 -27.73 0.77 -15.40
N GLU A 227 -26.91 1.22 -14.44
CA GLU A 227 -25.65 1.91 -14.75
C GLU A 227 -24.45 0.96 -14.77
N GLN A 228 -24.37 0.00 -13.85
CA GLN A 228 -23.27 -1.00 -13.82
C GLN A 228 -23.58 -2.28 -14.60
N GLY A 229 -24.84 -2.50 -15.02
CA GLY A 229 -25.24 -3.69 -15.77
C GLY A 229 -25.17 -5.00 -14.96
N TYR A 230 -25.11 -4.94 -13.63
CA TYR A 230 -24.94 -6.13 -12.78
C TYR A 230 -26.28 -6.81 -12.50
N SER A 231 -26.34 -8.12 -12.77
CA SER A 231 -27.56 -8.94 -12.67
C SER A 231 -27.55 -9.95 -11.50
N GLY A 232 -26.43 -10.05 -10.78
CA GLY A 232 -26.27 -10.96 -9.66
C GLY A 232 -26.95 -10.49 -8.37
N THR A 233 -26.60 -11.16 -7.27
CA THR A 233 -27.04 -10.74 -5.92
C THR A 233 -26.09 -9.70 -5.36
N ALA A 234 -26.64 -8.74 -4.62
CA ALA A 234 -25.87 -7.74 -3.89
C ALA A 234 -26.24 -7.79 -2.42
N SER A 235 -25.25 -7.52 -1.58
CA SER A 235 -25.45 -7.27 -0.16
C SER A 235 -25.72 -5.78 0.06
N LEU A 236 -26.52 -5.48 1.08
CA LEU A 236 -26.86 -4.12 1.50
C LEU A 236 -26.42 -3.96 2.95
N LEU A 237 -25.62 -2.93 3.22
CA LEU A 237 -25.24 -2.53 4.56
C LEU A 237 -25.92 -1.20 4.88
N TYR A 238 -26.65 -1.17 5.98
CA TYR A 238 -27.39 -0.01 6.46
C TYR A 238 -26.64 0.60 7.63
N THR A 239 -26.27 1.88 7.52
CA THR A 239 -25.69 2.64 8.63
C THR A 239 -26.37 4.00 8.78
N ALA A 240 -26.26 4.59 9.96
CA ALA A 240 -26.75 5.94 10.22
C ALA A 240 -25.71 6.75 11.00
N ASP A 241 -25.55 8.02 10.63
CA ASP A 241 -24.74 8.98 11.39
C ASP A 241 -25.59 9.47 12.56
N MET A 242 -25.25 9.03 13.77
CA MET A 242 -26.03 9.25 14.98
C MET A 242 -25.22 9.99 16.04
N ARG A 243 -25.89 10.76 16.89
CA ARG A 243 -25.25 11.47 18.01
C ARG A 243 -26.23 11.69 19.16
N TYR A 244 -25.73 11.89 20.37
CA TYR A 244 -26.58 12.46 21.41
C TYR A 244 -26.96 13.89 21.04
N ARG A 245 -28.19 14.28 21.32
CA ARG A 245 -28.67 15.66 21.09
C ARG A 245 -27.77 16.66 21.81
N GLY A 246 -27.18 17.58 21.04
CA GLY A 246 -26.24 18.58 21.55
C GLY A 246 -24.76 18.23 21.40
N GLN A 247 -24.42 17.00 20.99
CA GLN A 247 -23.05 16.67 20.58
C GLN A 247 -22.71 17.27 19.21
N SER A 248 -21.41 17.51 19.00
CA SER A 248 -20.88 18.11 17.78
C SER A 248 -20.40 17.11 16.74
N PHE A 249 -20.25 15.83 17.10
CA PHE A 249 -19.73 14.78 16.22
C PHE A 249 -20.70 13.61 16.15
N GLU A 250 -20.85 13.06 14.96
CA GLU A 250 -21.63 11.87 14.69
C GLU A 250 -20.78 10.60 14.79
N ILE A 251 -21.45 9.49 15.10
CA ILE A 251 -20.92 8.13 15.09
C ILE A 251 -21.69 7.35 14.03
N GLU A 252 -20.98 6.75 13.09
CA GLU A 252 -21.57 5.82 12.13
C GLU A 252 -21.98 4.54 12.86
N THR A 253 -23.28 4.26 12.90
CA THR A 253 -23.86 3.12 13.61
C THR A 253 -24.45 2.14 12.61
N VAL A 254 -24.04 0.87 12.67
CA VAL A 254 -24.58 -0.21 11.82
C VAL A 254 -25.98 -0.58 12.30
N LEU A 255 -26.93 -0.69 11.37
CA LEU A 255 -28.33 -1.01 11.63
C LEU A 255 -28.74 -2.30 10.92
N GLU A 256 -29.51 -3.15 11.60
CA GLU A 256 -30.13 -4.31 10.96
C GLU A 256 -31.35 -3.90 10.14
N GLU A 257 -31.52 -4.52 8.96
CA GLU A 257 -32.66 -4.23 8.08
C GLU A 257 -34.01 -4.50 8.75
N ALA A 258 -34.07 -5.49 9.66
CA ALA A 258 -35.26 -5.83 10.42
C ALA A 258 -35.72 -4.67 11.32
N TRP A 259 -34.80 -4.04 12.06
CA TRP A 259 -35.13 -2.92 12.94
C TRP A 259 -35.73 -1.75 12.17
N ILE A 260 -35.21 -1.49 10.98
CA ILE A 260 -35.71 -0.42 10.10
C ILE A 260 -37.14 -0.72 9.62
N LYS A 261 -37.42 -1.97 9.20
CA LYS A 261 -38.74 -2.40 8.71
C LYS A 261 -39.80 -2.36 9.82
N ASP A 262 -39.43 -2.83 11.00
CA ASP A 262 -40.32 -2.94 12.15
C ASP A 262 -40.45 -1.62 12.92
N ARG A 263 -39.66 -0.60 12.56
CA ARG A 263 -39.56 0.69 13.28
C ARG A 263 -39.14 0.48 14.74
N ASP A 264 -38.22 -0.45 14.97
CA ASP A 264 -37.68 -0.75 16.29
C ASP A 264 -36.65 0.32 16.68
N LEU A 265 -37.17 1.46 17.12
CA LEU A 265 -36.36 2.61 17.53
C LEU A 265 -35.52 2.30 18.79
N ALA A 266 -35.96 1.37 19.63
CA ALA A 266 -35.23 0.96 20.81
C ALA A 266 -33.97 0.17 20.42
N ALA A 267 -34.09 -0.81 19.52
CA ALA A 267 -32.92 -1.56 19.02
C ALA A 267 -31.91 -0.64 18.31
N ILE A 268 -32.38 0.32 17.52
CA ILE A 268 -31.52 1.33 16.87
C ILE A 268 -30.81 2.21 17.91
N ALA A 269 -31.50 2.63 18.98
CA ALA A 269 -30.90 3.39 20.07
C ALA A 269 -29.83 2.57 20.80
N ASP A 270 -30.15 1.32 21.15
CA ASP A 270 -29.23 0.41 21.84
C ASP A 270 -27.95 0.16 21.02
N ALA A 271 -28.09 0.00 19.69
CA ALA A 271 -26.94 -0.12 18.79
C ALA A 271 -26.04 1.13 18.85
N PHE A 272 -26.63 2.32 18.84
CA PHE A 272 -25.87 3.57 18.99
C PHE A 272 -25.21 3.70 20.36
N HIS A 273 -25.90 3.37 21.45
CA HIS A 273 -25.32 3.43 22.80
C HIS A 273 -24.13 2.48 22.93
N ALA A 274 -24.24 1.27 22.38
CA ALA A 274 -23.16 0.30 22.35
C ALA A 274 -21.95 0.82 21.55
N GLU A 275 -22.20 1.41 20.38
CA GLU A 275 -21.12 1.94 19.53
C GLU A 275 -20.46 3.17 20.16
N HIS A 276 -21.23 4.07 20.80
CA HIS A 276 -20.69 5.18 21.56
C HIS A 276 -19.80 4.69 22.72
N ALA A 277 -20.22 3.66 23.46
CA ALA A 277 -19.42 3.05 24.51
C ALA A 277 -18.15 2.38 23.98
N ARG A 278 -18.21 1.77 22.79
CA ARG A 278 -17.04 1.19 22.12
C ARG A 278 -16.02 2.25 21.72
N VAL A 279 -16.47 3.39 21.19
CA VAL A 279 -15.60 4.47 20.69
C VAL A 279 -15.04 5.34 21.83
N TYR A 280 -15.88 5.72 22.80
CA TYR A 280 -15.53 6.70 23.85
C TYR A 280 -15.38 6.11 25.26
N GLY A 281 -15.64 4.81 25.43
CA GLY A 281 -15.54 4.13 26.74
C GLY A 281 -16.72 4.38 27.69
N HIS A 282 -17.75 5.12 27.25
CA HIS A 282 -18.97 5.37 28.02
C HIS A 282 -20.17 5.60 27.09
N GLY A 283 -21.40 5.54 27.63
CA GLY A 283 -22.62 5.91 26.93
C GLY A 283 -23.66 6.48 27.91
N ASP A 284 -24.68 7.16 27.40
CA ASP A 284 -25.81 7.67 28.19
C ASP A 284 -27.12 7.09 27.63
N PRO A 285 -27.60 5.95 28.15
CA PRO A 285 -28.84 5.32 27.70
C PRO A 285 -30.11 6.17 27.90
N ALA A 286 -30.04 7.22 28.73
CA ALA A 286 -31.17 8.12 28.97
C ALA A 286 -31.16 9.36 28.06
N ALA A 287 -30.06 9.62 27.34
CA ALA A 287 -29.93 10.77 26.48
C ALA A 287 -30.69 10.60 25.15
N ASN A 288 -31.30 11.68 24.69
CA ASN A 288 -31.98 11.71 23.41
C ASN A 288 -30.97 11.55 22.27
N VAL A 289 -31.26 10.65 21.33
CA VAL A 289 -30.43 10.37 20.16
C VAL A 289 -30.99 11.11 18.93
N GLN A 290 -30.09 11.67 18.13
CA GLN A 290 -30.40 12.29 16.84
C GLN A 290 -29.75 11.52 15.70
N ILE A 291 -30.43 11.49 14.57
CA ILE A 291 -29.95 10.92 13.31
C ILE A 291 -29.73 12.05 12.33
N ILE A 292 -28.53 12.18 11.82
CA ILE A 292 -28.16 13.25 10.88
C ILE A 292 -28.28 12.74 9.45
N ASN A 293 -27.63 11.61 9.15
CA ASN A 293 -27.63 10.99 7.83
C ASN A 293 -28.01 9.53 7.90
N LEU A 294 -28.70 9.06 6.86
CA LEU A 294 -28.86 7.65 6.53
C LEU A 294 -27.84 7.30 5.45
N ARG A 295 -27.21 6.13 5.58
CA ARG A 295 -26.22 5.63 4.63
C ARG A 295 -26.56 4.20 4.24
N LEU A 296 -26.54 3.93 2.95
CA LEU A 296 -26.73 2.59 2.42
C LEU A 296 -25.59 2.28 1.48
N VAL A 297 -24.87 1.21 1.78
CA VAL A 297 -23.82 0.67 0.93
C VAL A 297 -24.39 -0.53 0.19
N ILE A 298 -24.27 -0.54 -1.13
CA ILE A 298 -24.54 -1.73 -1.94
C ILE A 298 -23.21 -2.34 -2.37
N VAL A 299 -23.05 -3.65 -2.15
CA VAL A 299 -21.84 -4.38 -2.53
C VAL A 299 -22.25 -5.60 -3.35
N ALA A 300 -21.78 -5.63 -4.60
CA ALA A 300 -21.95 -6.74 -5.52
C ALA A 300 -20.59 -7.38 -5.78
N ALA A 301 -20.52 -8.69 -5.56
CA ALA A 301 -19.27 -9.44 -5.71
C ALA A 301 -18.79 -9.37 -7.17
N ALA A 302 -17.54 -8.95 -7.35
CA ALA A 302 -16.89 -9.03 -8.65
C ALA A 302 -16.48 -10.48 -8.95
N PRO A 303 -16.49 -10.92 -10.23
CA PRO A 303 -15.92 -12.20 -10.61
C PRO A 303 -14.46 -12.30 -10.15
N GLN A 304 -14.18 -13.22 -9.24
CA GLN A 304 -12.82 -13.44 -8.74
C GLN A 304 -12.04 -14.34 -9.72
N PRO A 305 -10.83 -13.94 -10.14
CA PRO A 305 -9.99 -14.80 -10.96
C PRO A 305 -9.55 -16.03 -10.16
N GLU A 306 -9.50 -17.18 -10.81
CA GLU A 306 -8.93 -18.38 -10.22
C GLU A 306 -7.40 -18.25 -10.17
N MET A 307 -6.85 -18.19 -8.96
CA MET A 307 -5.40 -18.13 -8.77
C MET A 307 -4.82 -19.53 -8.88
N GLN A 308 -4.13 -19.80 -9.99
CA GLN A 308 -3.50 -21.10 -10.24
C GLN A 308 -2.29 -21.29 -9.31
N PRO A 309 -2.21 -22.39 -8.55
CA PRO A 309 -1.02 -22.70 -7.77
C PRO A 309 0.21 -22.90 -8.67
N LEU A 310 1.35 -22.42 -8.20
CA LEU A 310 2.64 -22.64 -8.83
C LEU A 310 3.06 -24.12 -8.64
N PRO A 311 3.64 -24.78 -9.66
CA PRO A 311 4.12 -26.14 -9.52
C PRO A 311 5.13 -26.27 -8.38
N ALA A 312 5.08 -27.38 -7.66
CA ALA A 312 6.03 -27.66 -6.59
C ALA A 312 7.43 -27.90 -7.16
N GLY A 313 8.42 -27.19 -6.61
CA GLY A 313 9.82 -27.36 -6.95
C GLY A 313 10.51 -28.31 -5.98
N GLY A 314 11.25 -29.29 -6.51
CA GLY A 314 12.24 -30.04 -5.73
C GLY A 314 13.60 -29.33 -5.74
N GLY A 315 14.32 -29.35 -4.62
CA GLY A 315 15.70 -28.88 -4.55
C GLY A 315 15.90 -27.36 -4.53
N ALA A 316 17.11 -26.93 -4.83
CA ALA A 316 17.48 -25.51 -4.91
C ALA A 316 17.01 -24.88 -6.23
N PRO A 317 16.63 -23.60 -6.24
CA PRO A 317 16.30 -22.89 -7.48
C PRO A 317 17.52 -22.79 -8.41
N GLN A 318 17.27 -22.77 -9.73
CA GLN A 318 18.32 -22.58 -10.72
C GLN A 318 18.77 -21.11 -10.73
N THR A 319 20.07 -20.88 -10.57
CA THR A 319 20.68 -19.54 -10.70
C THR A 319 20.99 -19.24 -12.16
N LEU A 320 20.82 -17.99 -12.58
CA LEU A 320 21.35 -17.47 -13.85
C LEU A 320 22.86 -17.17 -13.78
N GLY A 321 23.39 -17.02 -12.57
CA GLY A 321 24.80 -16.74 -12.31
C GLY A 321 24.97 -15.99 -11.00
N GLU A 322 26.17 -15.44 -10.81
CA GLU A 322 26.51 -14.54 -9.71
C GLU A 322 26.79 -13.15 -10.28
N ILE A 323 26.38 -12.12 -9.54
CA ILE A 323 26.61 -10.72 -9.87
C ILE A 323 27.24 -10.00 -8.68
N GLU A 324 28.04 -8.99 -8.98
CA GLU A 324 28.63 -8.11 -7.97
C GLU A 324 27.63 -7.05 -7.53
N VAL A 325 27.40 -6.95 -6.21
CA VAL A 325 26.58 -5.90 -5.59
C VAL A 325 27.37 -5.13 -4.53
N TYR A 326 27.05 -3.86 -4.32
CA TYR A 326 27.69 -3.00 -3.32
C TYR A 326 26.69 -2.51 -2.28
N TYR A 327 26.86 -2.93 -1.03
CA TYR A 327 26.07 -2.50 0.11
C TYR A 327 26.83 -2.76 1.43
N ASP A 328 26.43 -2.07 2.50
CA ASP A 328 27.12 -2.05 3.79
C ASP A 328 28.62 -1.71 3.68
N GLY A 329 28.95 -0.82 2.72
CA GLY A 329 30.30 -0.31 2.48
C GLY A 329 31.25 -1.28 1.76
N ALA A 330 30.78 -2.45 1.32
CA ALA A 330 31.61 -3.48 0.71
C ALA A 330 30.98 -4.07 -0.56
N MET A 331 31.83 -4.69 -1.40
CA MET A 331 31.38 -5.55 -2.50
C MET A 331 31.00 -6.92 -1.96
N ASP A 332 29.94 -7.50 -2.52
CA ASP A 332 29.46 -8.85 -2.20
C ASP A 332 29.00 -9.57 -3.49
N GLN A 333 28.89 -10.90 -3.45
CA GLN A 333 28.42 -11.72 -4.57
C GLN A 333 26.97 -12.12 -4.34
N ALA A 334 26.06 -11.65 -5.20
CA ALA A 334 24.64 -12.01 -5.14
C ALA A 334 24.28 -13.05 -6.20
N ALA A 335 23.52 -14.06 -5.81
CA ALA A 335 22.93 -14.99 -6.76
C ALA A 335 21.84 -14.30 -7.58
N LEU A 336 21.88 -14.45 -8.91
CA LEU A 336 20.87 -13.92 -9.83
C LEU A 336 19.86 -15.00 -10.19
N TYR A 337 18.57 -14.70 -10.06
CA TYR A 337 17.46 -15.59 -10.42
C TYR A 337 16.53 -14.91 -11.41
N ASP A 338 15.98 -15.68 -12.35
CA ASP A 338 14.79 -15.29 -13.11
C ASP A 338 13.55 -15.69 -12.31
N ARG A 339 12.62 -14.75 -12.11
CA ARG A 339 11.37 -15.02 -11.41
C ARG A 339 10.63 -16.23 -11.96
N LYS A 340 10.58 -16.36 -13.29
CA LYS A 340 9.73 -17.35 -13.97
C LYS A 340 10.20 -18.80 -13.73
N ASP A 341 11.46 -18.96 -13.33
CA ASP A 341 12.09 -20.26 -13.11
C ASP A 341 11.97 -20.72 -11.64
N LEU A 342 11.45 -19.85 -10.76
CA LEU A 342 11.21 -20.17 -9.35
C LEU A 342 9.92 -20.97 -9.20
N LEU A 343 9.96 -21.98 -8.34
CA LEU A 343 8.86 -22.93 -8.09
C LEU A 343 8.45 -22.95 -6.62
N ALA A 344 7.22 -23.39 -6.36
CA ALA A 344 6.67 -23.41 -5.00
C ALA A 344 7.51 -24.28 -4.06
N GLY A 345 7.78 -23.76 -2.86
CA GLY A 345 8.56 -24.44 -1.82
C GLY A 345 10.06 -24.21 -1.88
N GLN A 346 10.60 -23.68 -2.99
CA GLN A 346 12.02 -23.36 -3.11
C GLN A 346 12.43 -22.23 -2.14
N ARG A 347 13.71 -22.24 -1.76
CA ARG A 347 14.32 -21.28 -0.85
C ARG A 347 15.44 -20.52 -1.53
N ILE A 348 15.58 -19.25 -1.19
CA ILE A 348 16.57 -18.32 -1.73
C ILE A 348 17.34 -17.76 -0.53
N ALA A 349 18.64 -17.99 -0.47
CA ALA A 349 19.48 -17.35 0.55
C ALA A 349 19.98 -16.00 0.02
N GLY A 350 19.92 -14.95 0.84
CA GLY A 350 20.57 -13.68 0.54
C GLY A 350 22.10 -13.73 0.74
N PRO A 351 22.88 -12.92 0.02
CA PRO A 351 22.47 -11.90 -0.94
C PRO A 351 21.99 -12.50 -2.28
N ALA A 352 20.90 -11.97 -2.82
CA ALA A 352 20.34 -12.38 -4.11
C ALA A 352 19.56 -11.25 -4.80
N VAL A 353 19.51 -11.31 -6.13
CA VAL A 353 18.67 -10.45 -6.98
C VAL A 353 17.76 -11.34 -7.81
N ILE A 354 16.46 -11.04 -7.81
CA ILE A 354 15.46 -11.77 -8.58
C ILE A 354 14.89 -10.79 -9.59
N GLN A 355 15.20 -11.02 -10.87
CA GLN A 355 14.72 -10.19 -11.97
C GLN A 355 13.34 -10.67 -12.44
N GLN A 356 12.50 -9.71 -12.82
CA GLN A 356 11.16 -9.90 -13.33
C GLN A 356 10.82 -8.71 -14.24
N ASP A 357 9.92 -8.90 -15.21
CA ASP A 357 9.57 -7.85 -16.17
C ASP A 357 9.01 -6.57 -15.53
N ASP A 358 8.26 -6.69 -14.41
CA ASP A 358 7.54 -5.57 -13.78
C ASP A 358 8.23 -5.03 -12.51
N ALA A 359 9.26 -5.70 -12.00
CA ALA A 359 10.03 -5.28 -10.82
C ALA A 359 11.36 -6.03 -10.69
N THR A 360 12.27 -5.52 -9.86
CA THR A 360 13.44 -6.29 -9.38
C THR A 360 13.36 -6.44 -7.87
N THR A 361 13.49 -7.67 -7.38
CA THR A 361 13.50 -7.96 -5.94
C THR A 361 14.93 -8.11 -5.44
N VAL A 362 15.29 -7.33 -4.42
CA VAL A 362 16.59 -7.41 -3.77
C VAL A 362 16.44 -8.15 -2.44
N VAL A 363 17.22 -9.20 -2.25
CA VAL A 363 17.32 -9.95 -0.99
C VAL A 363 18.71 -9.69 -0.41
N LEU A 364 18.79 -8.92 0.67
CA LEU A 364 20.07 -8.60 1.31
C LEU A 364 20.63 -9.78 2.09
N GLY A 365 21.94 -9.77 2.35
CA GLY A 365 22.56 -10.70 3.30
C GLY A 365 21.84 -10.66 4.67
N GLY A 366 21.55 -11.83 5.23
CA GLY A 366 20.77 -11.99 6.47
C GLY A 366 19.25 -12.06 6.27
N PHE A 367 18.77 -12.00 5.03
CA PHE A 367 17.41 -12.38 4.67
C PHE A 367 17.40 -13.71 3.89
N ASP A 368 16.38 -14.52 4.15
CA ASP A 368 16.07 -15.73 3.39
C ASP A 368 14.68 -15.61 2.78
N GLY A 369 14.52 -16.08 1.55
CA GLY A 369 13.25 -16.15 0.84
C GLY A 369 12.69 -17.57 0.77
N LYS A 370 11.36 -17.69 0.82
CA LYS A 370 10.62 -18.91 0.48
C LYS A 370 9.54 -18.57 -0.54
N ILE A 371 9.45 -19.37 -1.60
CA ILE A 371 8.38 -19.28 -2.58
C ILE A 371 7.16 -20.04 -2.05
N ASP A 372 6.02 -19.37 -1.92
CA ASP A 372 4.77 -20.02 -1.51
C ASP A 372 4.06 -20.72 -2.68
N SER A 373 2.92 -21.35 -2.41
CA SER A 373 2.16 -22.10 -3.42
C SER A 373 1.52 -21.22 -4.49
N HIS A 374 1.43 -19.90 -4.31
CA HIS A 374 0.90 -18.95 -5.28
C HIS A 374 2.01 -18.10 -5.90
N GLY A 375 3.26 -18.49 -5.67
CA GLY A 375 4.44 -17.83 -6.19
C GLY A 375 4.86 -16.57 -5.43
N ASN A 376 4.23 -16.18 -4.33
CA ASN A 376 4.72 -15.05 -3.54
C ASN A 376 6.10 -15.37 -2.95
N ILE A 377 6.98 -14.37 -2.88
CA ILE A 377 8.26 -14.49 -2.18
C ILE A 377 8.05 -14.01 -0.76
N VAL A 378 8.14 -14.91 0.21
CA VAL A 378 8.10 -14.58 1.63
C VAL A 378 9.53 -14.47 2.11
N LEU A 379 10.01 -13.24 2.35
CA LEU A 379 11.33 -12.99 2.91
C LEU A 379 11.23 -12.93 4.43
N THR A 380 12.18 -13.54 5.10
CA THR A 380 12.35 -13.51 6.55
C THR A 380 13.75 -13.10 6.90
N ARG A 381 13.89 -12.18 7.86
CA ARG A 381 15.20 -11.80 8.40
C ARG A 381 15.62 -12.81 9.46
N GLY A 382 16.84 -13.32 9.35
CA GLY A 382 17.42 -14.16 10.41
C GLY A 382 17.66 -13.35 11.69
N GLU A 383 17.44 -13.97 12.85
CA GLU A 383 17.95 -13.44 14.12
C GLU A 383 19.48 -13.50 14.07
N ARG A 384 20.16 -12.36 14.18
CA ARG A 384 21.61 -12.32 14.40
C ARG A 384 21.91 -12.26 15.88
#